data_AF-A0A2M7WTE3-F1
#
_entry.id   AF-A0A2M7WTE3-F1
#
_cell.length_a   1.000
_cell.length_b   1.000
_cell.length_c   1.000
_cell.angle_alpha   90.00
_cell.angle_beta   90.00
_cell.angle_gamma   90.00
#
_symmetry.space_group_name_H-M   'P 1'
#
loop_
_entity.id
_entity.type
_entity.pdbx_description
1 polymer ?
#
loop_
_entity_poly.entity_id
_entity_poly.type
_entity_poly.pdbx_seq_one_letter_code
_entity_poly.pdbx_strand_id
1 'polypeptide(L)'
;MRSLFLITMLVLSPLQAHAEGVLPQGTRINLSATAETELANDEVVIHFQVDKEAADANAVRQHINKVSAAIHKRLGMEKGVKLKTLSRNMQPVWKYPKNSPRARTGWRMVQ
;
A
#
# COMPACT_ATOMS: atom_id res chain seq x y z
N MET A 1 -31.17 -51.67 -71.39
CA MET A 1 -29.80 -51.64 -70.82
C MET A 1 -29.41 -50.29 -70.22
N ARG A 2 -29.82 -49.14 -70.80
CA ARG A 2 -29.58 -47.80 -70.25
C ARG A 2 -30.12 -47.58 -68.82
N SER A 3 -31.30 -48.12 -68.53
CA SER A 3 -31.95 -48.04 -67.21
C SER A 3 -31.24 -48.87 -66.13
N LEU A 4 -30.57 -49.96 -66.50
CA LEU A 4 -29.82 -50.79 -65.56
C LEU A 4 -28.55 -50.08 -65.07
N PHE A 5 -27.91 -49.33 -65.97
CA PHE A 5 -26.71 -48.53 -65.69
C PHE A 5 -27.00 -47.33 -64.77
N LEU A 6 -28.18 -46.72 -64.93
CA LEU A 6 -28.64 -45.62 -64.08
C LEU A 6 -28.94 -46.08 -62.65
N ILE A 7 -29.52 -47.28 -62.48
CA ILE A 7 -29.80 -47.84 -61.15
C ILE A 7 -28.52 -48.24 -60.43
N THR A 8 -27.51 -48.75 -61.15
CA THR A 8 -26.22 -49.09 -60.53
C THR A 8 -25.47 -47.86 -60.03
N MET A 9 -25.47 -46.74 -60.77
CA MET A 9 -24.88 -45.50 -60.24
C MET A 9 -25.61 -44.95 -59.02
N LEU A 10 -26.94 -45.10 -58.93
CA LEU A 10 -27.73 -44.58 -57.81
C LEU A 10 -27.47 -45.34 -56.49
N VAL A 11 -27.12 -46.63 -56.58
CA VAL A 11 -26.88 -47.48 -55.40
C VAL A 11 -25.45 -47.34 -54.87
N LEU A 12 -24.50 -46.90 -55.70
CA LEU A 12 -23.08 -46.72 -55.32
C LEU A 12 -22.76 -45.37 -54.65
N SER A 13 -23.68 -44.40 -54.65
CA SER A 13 -23.46 -43.06 -54.09
C SER A 13 -23.48 -42.89 -52.55
N PRO A 14 -24.07 -43.75 -51.70
CA PRO A 14 -24.16 -43.46 -50.26
C PRO A 14 -22.90 -43.79 -49.44
N LEU A 15 -21.84 -44.35 -50.05
CA LEU A 15 -20.62 -44.73 -49.31
C LEU A 15 -19.70 -43.56 -48.92
N GLN A 16 -20.00 -42.32 -49.31
CA GLN A 16 -19.14 -41.15 -49.04
C GLN A 16 -19.70 -40.20 -47.96
N ALA A 17 -20.79 -40.55 -47.28
CA ALA A 17 -21.43 -39.67 -46.29
C ALA A 17 -20.93 -39.87 -44.84
N HIS A 18 -19.75 -40.46 -44.64
CA HIS A 18 -19.11 -40.56 -43.33
C HIS A 18 -17.70 -39.97 -43.36
N ALA A 19 -17.61 -38.66 -43.55
CA ALA A 19 -16.35 -37.93 -43.44
C ALA A 19 -16.50 -36.52 -42.83
N GLU A 20 -17.56 -36.25 -42.06
CA GLU A 20 -17.48 -35.21 -41.03
C GLU A 20 -16.88 -35.86 -39.79
N GLY A 21 -15.55 -35.94 -39.79
CA GLY A 21 -14.78 -36.36 -38.65
C GLY A 21 -15.17 -35.50 -37.46
N VAL A 22 -15.80 -36.13 -36.47
CA VAL A 22 -15.75 -35.65 -35.09
C VAL A 22 -14.27 -35.64 -34.74
N LEU A 23 -13.59 -34.52 -35.00
CA LEU A 23 -12.27 -34.29 -34.45
C LEU A 23 -12.44 -34.45 -32.93
N PRO A 24 -11.68 -35.34 -32.28
CA PRO A 24 -11.82 -35.51 -30.83
C PRO A 24 -11.63 -34.13 -30.22
N GLN A 25 -12.64 -33.66 -29.50
CA GLN A 25 -12.61 -32.39 -28.81
C GLN A 25 -11.53 -32.54 -27.74
N GLY A 26 -10.29 -32.19 -28.11
CA GLY A 26 -9.11 -32.49 -27.31
C GLY A 26 -9.30 -32.00 -25.88
N THR A 27 -8.79 -32.77 -24.92
CA THR A 27 -8.88 -32.44 -23.50
C THR A 27 -8.20 -31.09 -23.23
N ARG A 28 -8.99 -30.07 -22.90
CA ARG A 28 -8.47 -28.75 -22.54
C ARG A 28 -8.03 -28.76 -21.08
N ILE A 29 -6.73 -28.78 -20.84
CA ILE A 29 -6.15 -28.67 -19.51
C ILE A 29 -5.77 -27.21 -19.29
N ASN A 30 -6.46 -26.55 -18.37
CA ASN A 30 -6.11 -25.20 -17.94
C ASN A 30 -5.09 -25.32 -16.80
N LEU A 31 -3.82 -25.05 -17.12
CA LEU A 31 -2.75 -24.99 -16.14
C LEU A 31 -2.56 -23.52 -15.73
N SER A 32 -2.64 -23.26 -14.43
CA SER A 32 -2.17 -22.00 -13.86
C SER A 32 -0.85 -22.25 -13.13
N ALA A 33 0.12 -21.39 -13.37
CA ALA A 33 1.36 -21.35 -12.62
C ALA A 33 1.47 -19.97 -11.98
N THR A 34 1.56 -19.94 -10.66
CA THR A 34 1.85 -18.73 -9.90
C THR A 34 3.30 -18.78 -9.44
N ALA A 35 4.02 -17.69 -9.65
CA ALA A 35 5.35 -17.49 -9.09
C ALA A 35 5.25 -16.39 -8.05
N GLU A 36 5.70 -16.69 -6.84
CA GLU A 36 5.78 -15.75 -5.73
C GLU A 36 7.25 -15.56 -5.38
N THR A 37 7.61 -14.35 -5.01
CA THR A 37 8.93 -14.04 -4.47
C THR A 37 8.75 -13.11 -3.28
N GLU A 38 9.53 -13.37 -2.24
CA GLU A 38 9.63 -12.45 -1.11
C GLU A 38 10.53 -11.28 -1.52
N LEU A 39 10.08 -10.05 -1.26
CA LEU A 39 10.86 -8.85 -1.48
C LEU A 39 11.08 -8.18 -0.12
N ALA A 40 12.34 -8.00 0.27
CA ALA A 40 12.67 -7.30 1.50
C ALA A 40 12.33 -5.82 1.37
N ASN A 41 11.84 -5.23 2.47
CA ASN A 41 11.65 -3.78 2.57
C ASN A 41 13.00 -3.06 2.45
N ASP A 42 13.02 -2.03 1.62
CA ASP A 42 14.18 -1.20 1.33
C ASP A 42 14.27 0.04 2.23
N GLU A 43 13.16 0.49 2.80
CA GLU A 43 13.10 1.61 3.73
C GLU A 43 12.15 1.42 4.91
N VAL A 44 12.42 2.16 5.99
CA VAL A 44 11.53 2.31 7.15
C VAL A 44 11.44 3.79 7.49
N VAL A 45 10.21 4.31 7.56
CA VAL A 45 9.94 5.72 7.92
C VAL A 45 9.25 5.76 9.28
N ILE A 46 9.84 6.48 10.23
CA ILE A 46 9.29 6.65 11.58
C ILE A 46 8.91 8.11 11.80
N HIS A 47 7.63 8.34 12.12
CA HIS A 47 7.13 9.63 12.56
C HIS A 47 7.02 9.64 14.08
N PHE A 48 7.61 10.65 14.72
CA PHE A 48 7.51 10.87 16.16
C PHE A 48 7.30 12.36 16.44
N GLN A 49 6.77 12.65 17.63
CA GLN A 49 6.58 14.01 18.11
C GLN A 49 7.21 14.23 19.48
N VAL A 50 7.69 15.44 19.72
CA VAL A 50 8.16 15.91 21.03
C VAL A 50 7.22 17.01 21.50
N ASP A 51 6.66 16.84 22.70
CA ASP A 51 5.66 17.75 23.27
C ASP A 51 6.06 18.22 24.66
N LYS A 52 5.82 19.51 24.94
CA LYS A 52 5.93 20.09 26.27
C LYS A 52 4.89 21.19 26.49
N GLU A 53 4.21 21.13 27.63
CA GLU A 53 3.41 22.22 28.20
C GLU A 53 4.10 22.83 29.43
N ALA A 54 4.13 24.16 29.53
CA ALA A 54 4.50 24.89 30.75
C ALA A 54 3.93 26.32 30.76
N ALA A 55 3.95 26.98 31.92
CA ALA A 55 3.47 28.36 32.04
C ALA A 55 4.32 29.37 31.23
N ASP A 56 5.63 29.16 31.17
CA ASP A 56 6.58 30.00 30.43
C ASP A 56 6.90 29.44 29.04
N ALA A 57 6.70 30.26 28.00
CA ALA A 57 7.01 29.91 26.62
C ALA A 57 8.50 29.62 26.40
N ASN A 58 9.39 30.33 27.10
CA ASN A 58 10.82 30.16 26.93
C ASN A 58 11.28 28.83 27.52
N ALA A 59 10.79 28.46 28.70
CA ALA A 59 11.02 27.14 29.29
C ALA A 59 10.57 26.00 28.35
N VAL A 60 9.38 26.12 27.74
CA VAL A 60 8.90 25.16 26.75
C VAL A 60 9.86 25.06 25.56
N ARG A 61 10.23 26.21 24.95
CA ARG A 61 11.11 26.26 23.78
C ARG A 61 12.48 25.65 24.08
N GLN A 62 13.07 25.97 25.23
CA GLN A 62 14.36 25.44 25.66
C GLN A 62 14.31 23.92 25.84
N HIS A 63 13.23 23.41 26.43
CA HIS A 63 13.05 21.97 26.59
C HIS A 63 12.98 21.24 25.25
N ILE A 64 12.11 21.70 24.33
CA ILE A 64 12.00 21.10 22.99
C ILE A 64 13.35 21.17 22.27
N ASN A 65 14.02 22.33 22.25
CA ASN A 65 15.33 22.47 21.61
C ASN A 65 16.37 21.49 22.19
N LYS A 66 16.39 21.31 23.52
CA LYS A 66 17.30 20.37 24.18
C LYS A 66 17.05 18.94 23.74
N VAL A 67 15.79 18.52 23.72
CA VAL A 67 15.40 17.16 23.29
C VAL A 67 15.71 16.95 21.81
N SER A 68 15.34 17.91 20.95
CA SER A 68 15.63 17.84 19.51
C SER A 68 17.13 17.76 19.22
N ALA A 69 17.95 18.52 19.95
CA ALA A 69 19.40 18.46 19.83
C ALA A 69 19.96 17.10 20.28
N ALA A 70 19.43 16.52 21.35
CA ALA A 70 19.83 15.20 21.82
C ALA A 70 19.47 14.09 20.81
N ILE A 71 18.26 14.15 20.23
CA ILE A 71 17.81 13.22 19.18
C ILE A 71 18.70 13.34 17.94
N HIS A 72 18.94 14.58 17.47
CA HIS A 72 19.79 14.81 16.31
C HIS A 72 21.22 14.30 16.56
N LYS A 73 21.80 14.58 17.75
CA LYS A 73 23.13 14.06 18.11
C LYS A 73 23.16 12.54 18.15
N ARG A 74 22.15 11.89 18.73
CA ARG A 74 22.10 10.42 18.84
C ARG A 74 21.98 9.74 17.47
N LEU A 75 21.08 10.24 16.63
CA LEU A 75 20.80 9.68 15.31
C LEU A 75 21.85 10.04 14.27
N GLY A 76 22.53 11.17 14.41
CA GLY A 76 23.66 11.54 13.55
C GLY A 76 24.88 10.61 13.67
N MET A 77 24.93 9.76 14.70
CA MET A 77 25.94 8.70 14.84
C MET A 77 25.54 7.40 14.12
N GLU A 78 24.28 7.24 13.74
CA GLU A 78 23.78 6.03 13.08
C GLU A 78 23.96 6.13 11.56
N LYS A 79 24.47 5.05 10.94
CA LYS A 79 24.69 5.01 9.49
C LYS A 79 23.37 4.78 8.76
N GLY A 80 23.16 5.53 7.67
CA GLY A 80 21.98 5.37 6.81
C GLY A 80 20.69 6.01 7.34
N VAL A 81 20.71 6.57 8.56
CA VAL A 81 19.54 7.26 9.13
C VAL A 81 19.48 8.70 8.66
N LYS A 82 18.31 9.13 8.17
CA LYS A 82 18.01 10.52 7.80
C LYS A 82 16.96 11.07 8.75
N LEU A 83 17.23 12.24 9.33
CA LEU A 83 16.29 12.93 10.22
C LEU A 83 15.79 14.21 9.54
N LYS A 84 14.46 14.39 9.52
CA LYS A 84 13.81 15.61 9.03
C LYS A 84 12.76 16.07 10.03
N THR A 85 12.82 17.32 10.45
CA THR A 85 11.75 17.96 11.21
C THR A 85 10.70 18.48 10.24
N LEU A 86 9.45 18.03 10.39
CA LEU A 86 8.35 18.40 9.50
C LEU A 86 7.72 19.74 9.89
N SER A 87 7.51 19.96 11.19
CA SER A 87 6.86 21.17 11.68
C SER A 87 7.30 21.48 13.10
N ARG A 88 7.06 22.72 13.51
CA ARG A 88 7.16 23.16 14.91
C ARG A 88 6.04 24.14 15.17
N ASN A 89 5.27 23.89 16.23
CA ASN A 89 4.10 24.70 16.53
C ASN A 89 4.06 25.03 18.02
N MET A 90 3.86 26.30 18.34
CA MET A 90 3.70 26.80 19.71
C MET A 90 2.31 27.40 19.84
N GLN A 91 1.52 26.88 20.78
CA GLN A 91 0.15 27.32 21.00
C GLN A 91 -0.09 27.73 22.45
N PRO A 92 -0.89 28.78 22.70
CA PRO A 92 -1.31 29.11 24.05
C PRO A 92 -2.25 28.02 24.60
N VAL A 93 -2.01 27.59 25.82
CA VAL A 93 -2.91 26.68 26.55
C VAL A 93 -3.86 27.50 27.37
N TRP A 94 -5.15 27.21 27.19
CA TRP A 94 -6.23 27.88 27.89
C TRP A 94 -6.99 26.90 28.75
N LYS A 95 -7.32 27.30 29.96
CA LYS A 95 -8.17 26.50 30.86
C LYS A 95 -9.33 27.38 31.35
N TYR A 96 -10.35 26.73 31.87
CA TYR A 96 -11.49 27.38 32.52
C TYR A 96 -11.32 27.19 34.03
N PRO A 97 -10.77 28.17 34.75
CA PRO A 97 -10.73 28.10 36.21
C PRO A 97 -12.15 28.20 36.76
N LYS A 98 -12.41 27.57 37.92
CA LYS A 98 -13.74 27.49 38.52
C LYS A 98 -14.36 28.88 38.66
N ASN A 99 -15.59 29.04 38.15
CA ASN A 99 -16.37 30.29 38.20
C ASN A 99 -15.67 31.52 37.58
N SER A 100 -14.79 31.31 36.60
CA SER A 100 -14.08 32.41 35.93
C SER A 100 -14.03 32.23 34.41
N PRO A 101 -13.90 33.33 33.64
CA PRO A 101 -13.70 33.25 32.20
C PRO A 101 -12.44 32.47 31.83
N ARG A 102 -12.39 32.00 30.58
CA ARG A 102 -11.23 31.29 30.02
C ARG A 102 -9.95 32.13 30.19
N ALA A 103 -8.96 31.56 30.85
CA ALA A 103 -7.66 32.20 31.08
C ALA A 103 -6.54 31.38 30.44
N ARG A 104 -5.54 32.07 29.87
CA ARG A 104 -4.34 31.41 29.32
C ARG A 104 -3.47 30.96 30.50
N THR A 105 -3.36 29.65 30.68
CA THR A 105 -2.58 29.05 31.78
C THR A 105 -1.16 28.70 31.39
N GLY A 106 -0.83 28.71 30.10
CA GLY A 106 0.53 28.44 29.65
C GLY A 106 0.68 28.36 28.14
N TRP A 107 1.69 27.61 27.74
CA TRP A 107 2.12 27.38 26.37
C TRP A 107 2.40 25.89 26.17
N ARG A 108 2.07 25.39 24.98
CA ARG A 108 2.39 24.04 24.54
C ARG A 108 3.14 24.13 23.23
N MET A 109 4.24 23.40 23.13
CA MET A 109 5.00 23.28 21.89
C MET A 109 5.07 21.82 21.46
N VAL A 110 4.80 21.60 20.18
CA VAL A 110 4.92 20.30 19.52
C VAL A 110 5.91 20.44 18.37
N GLN A 111 6.79 19.45 18.23
CA GLN A 111 7.70 19.27 17.10
C GLN A 111 7.58 17.85 16.56
#